data_AF-A0AAX2A9R2-F1
#
_entry.id   AF-A0AAX2A9R2-F1
#
_cell.length_a   1.000
_cell.length_b   1.000
_cell.length_c   1.000
_cell.angle_alpha   90.00
_cell.angle_beta   90.00
_cell.angle_gamma   90.00
#
_symmetry.space_group_name_H-M   'P 1'
#
loop_
_entity.id
_entity.type
_entity.pdbx_description
1 polymer ?
#
loop_
_entity_poly.entity_id
_entity_poly.type
_entity_poly.pdbx_seq_one_letter_code
_entity_poly.pdbx_strand_id
1 'polypeptide(L)'
;MVYDFWKNYQELLSYDQALAFDYRLDNIVLKLNEFFQRLLIEVVSKEEVKFFLAGSCIKTDIFRDLDMIFPVSSDRELINNALNKDYFEYENNSYTYRYKNDIYQLVYREKFKDATLKELVEGFDFDSTKIAFECIYNTKKRLLTVIDCEMREEFIIYINTRVNNLSKVSINPFVSLQRAIHFLKRGDDVPYGVFLDICEKIADIKVKENEDIHKHFERLQGNPNKLENIKEAISNFIEHKKEEL
;
A
#
# COMPACT_ATOMS: atom_id res chain seq x y z
N MET A 1 3.19 25.08 8.13
CA MET A 1 3.14 23.82 7.38
C MET A 1 4.28 23.83 6.38
N VAL A 2 5.03 22.74 6.30
CA VAL A 2 6.18 22.55 5.41
C VAL A 2 5.71 22.37 3.97
N TYR A 3 4.60 21.66 3.77
CA TYR A 3 4.10 21.33 2.45
C TYR A 3 2.94 22.25 2.04
N ASP A 4 3.08 22.92 0.90
CA ASP A 4 2.08 23.87 0.42
C ASP A 4 0.83 23.22 -0.16
N PHE A 5 0.91 21.95 -0.61
CA PHE A 5 -0.23 21.24 -1.21
C PHE A 5 -1.39 21.05 -0.23
N TRP A 6 -1.19 21.18 1.08
CA TRP A 6 -2.29 21.17 2.06
C TRP A 6 -3.29 22.30 1.82
N LYS A 7 -2.87 23.41 1.19
CA LYS A 7 -3.74 24.52 0.81
C LYS A 7 -4.83 24.08 -0.18
N ASN A 8 -4.57 23.03 -0.99
CA ASN A 8 -5.53 22.50 -1.95
C ASN A 8 -6.67 21.71 -1.27
N TYR A 9 -6.53 21.42 0.02
CA TYR A 9 -7.46 20.58 0.78
C TYR A 9 -8.13 21.32 1.94
N GLN A 10 -8.11 22.66 1.94
CA GLN A 10 -8.68 23.48 3.01
C GLN A 10 -10.18 23.31 3.20
N GLU A 11 -10.90 22.90 2.14
CA GLU A 11 -12.34 22.59 2.23
C GLU A 11 -12.61 21.25 2.92
N LEU A 12 -11.64 20.33 2.93
CA LEU A 12 -11.75 18.99 3.51
C LEU A 12 -11.08 18.87 4.88
N LEU A 13 -10.01 19.62 5.12
CA LEU A 13 -9.19 19.55 6.34
C LEU A 13 -9.41 20.74 7.25
N SER A 14 -9.60 20.47 8.55
CA SER A 14 -9.34 21.50 9.56
C SER A 14 -7.84 21.83 9.62
N TYR A 15 -7.52 23.04 10.08
CA TYR A 15 -6.13 23.48 10.25
C TYR A 15 -5.32 22.52 11.13
N ASP A 16 -5.91 22.04 12.24
CA ASP A 16 -5.24 21.13 13.16
C ASP A 16 -4.96 19.76 12.51
N GLN A 17 -5.87 19.26 11.69
CA GLN A 17 -5.64 18.03 10.92
C GLN A 17 -4.53 18.21 9.88
N ALA A 18 -4.56 19.31 9.12
CA ALA A 18 -3.51 19.61 8.15
C ALA A 18 -2.14 19.73 8.83
N LEU A 19 -2.08 20.42 9.99
CA LEU A 19 -0.85 20.55 10.77
C LEU A 19 -0.35 19.19 11.30
N ALA A 20 -1.24 18.33 11.78
CA ALA A 20 -0.88 16.99 12.24
C ALA A 20 -0.36 16.10 11.10
N PHE A 21 -0.99 16.17 9.92
CA PHE A 21 -0.54 15.44 8.74
C PHE A 21 0.80 15.96 8.21
N ASP A 22 0.99 17.28 8.20
CA ASP A 22 2.26 17.93 7.84
C ASP A 22 3.41 17.45 8.75
N TYR A 23 3.20 17.48 10.07
CA TYR A 23 4.18 17.00 11.05
C TYR A 23 4.51 15.51 10.87
N ARG A 24 3.50 14.66 10.67
CA ARG A 24 3.71 13.23 10.46
C ARG A 24 4.46 12.96 9.17
N LEU A 25 4.10 13.62 8.08
CA LEU A 25 4.78 13.45 6.80
C LEU A 25 6.24 13.87 6.88
N ASP A 26 6.56 14.99 7.55
CA ASP A 26 7.94 15.42 7.76
C ASP A 26 8.75 14.36 8.52
N ASN A 27 8.18 13.78 9.58
CA ASN A 27 8.80 12.65 10.28
C ASN A 27 9.03 11.42 9.38
N ILE A 28 8.12 11.11 8.45
CA ILE A 28 8.33 10.03 7.47
C ILE A 28 9.49 10.37 6.54
N VAL A 29 9.55 11.60 6.05
CA VAL A 29 10.61 12.06 5.14
C VAL A 29 11.97 11.99 5.82
N LEU A 30 12.08 12.40 7.09
CA LEU A 30 13.30 12.27 7.87
C LEU A 30 13.76 10.82 7.98
N LYS A 31 12.84 9.90 8.28
CA LYS A 31 13.15 8.46 8.37
C LYS A 31 13.54 7.85 7.03
N LEU A 32 12.86 8.19 5.93
CA LEU A 32 13.21 7.72 4.59
C LEU A 32 14.57 8.27 4.13
N ASN A 33 14.87 9.54 4.43
CA ASN A 33 16.18 10.12 4.19
C ASN A 33 17.27 9.36 4.94
N GLU A 34 17.06 9.09 6.24
CA GLU A 34 18.00 8.30 7.02
C GLU A 34 18.17 6.90 6.44
N PHE A 35 17.08 6.21 6.12
CA PHE A 35 17.09 4.88 5.49
C PHE A 35 17.96 4.88 4.23
N PHE A 36 17.67 5.76 3.26
CA PHE A 36 18.43 5.80 2.01
C PHE A 36 19.89 6.24 2.23
N GLN A 37 20.15 7.24 3.06
CA GLN A 37 21.52 7.69 3.32
C GLN A 37 22.40 6.62 3.96
N ARG A 38 21.82 5.79 4.82
CA ARG A 38 22.54 4.74 5.55
C ARG A 38 22.65 3.44 4.77
N LEU A 39 21.62 3.07 4.01
CA LEU A 39 21.55 1.75 3.37
C LEU A 39 21.92 1.77 1.89
N LEU A 40 21.93 2.90 1.18
CA LEU A 40 22.47 2.95 -0.18
C LEU A 40 24.00 2.93 -0.15
N ILE A 41 24.55 1.74 -0.41
CA ILE A 41 25.98 1.44 -0.37
C ILE A 41 26.62 1.40 -1.75
N GLU A 42 25.83 1.19 -2.81
CA GLU A 42 26.32 1.25 -4.19
C GLU A 42 25.91 2.57 -4.88
N VAL A 43 26.63 2.90 -5.96
CA VAL A 43 26.33 4.10 -6.77
C VAL A 43 25.14 3.81 -7.65
N VAL A 44 24.12 4.66 -7.52
CA VAL A 44 22.95 4.65 -8.41
C VAL A 44 23.22 5.53 -9.62
N SER A 45 23.08 4.96 -10.83
CA SER A 45 23.38 5.66 -12.09
C SER A 45 22.37 6.77 -12.44
N LYS A 46 21.12 6.60 -12.02
CA LYS A 46 20.03 7.57 -12.25
C LYS A 46 20.06 8.65 -11.18
N GLU A 47 19.97 9.92 -11.58
CA GLU A 47 20.01 11.04 -10.63
C GLU A 47 18.71 11.18 -9.82
N GLU A 48 17.56 11.04 -10.47
CA GLU A 48 16.26 11.21 -9.82
C GLU A 48 15.43 9.94 -9.98
N VAL A 49 14.97 9.42 -8.84
CA VAL A 49 14.09 8.27 -8.79
C VAL A 49 12.73 8.72 -8.24
N LYS A 50 11.69 8.56 -9.05
CA LYS A 50 10.32 8.87 -8.68
C LYS A 50 9.64 7.64 -8.07
N PHE A 51 8.92 7.85 -6.98
CA PHE A 51 8.02 6.86 -6.41
C PHE A 51 6.87 7.55 -5.68
N PHE A 52 5.85 6.78 -5.33
CA PHE A 52 4.72 7.24 -4.52
C PHE A 52 4.80 6.65 -3.12
N LEU A 53 4.64 7.49 -2.10
CA LEU A 53 4.51 7.03 -0.71
C LEU A 53 3.02 6.83 -0.39
N ALA A 54 2.64 5.62 0.01
CA ALA A 54 1.25 5.36 0.42
C ALA A 54 0.94 6.10 1.73
N GLY A 55 -0.22 6.76 1.82
CA GLY A 55 -0.57 7.60 2.97
C GLY A 55 -1.06 6.86 4.22
N SER A 56 -0.93 5.53 4.28
CA SER A 56 -1.12 4.79 5.55
C SER A 56 -0.20 5.29 6.66
N CYS A 57 0.97 5.83 6.29
CA CYS A 57 2.00 6.33 7.18
C CYS A 57 1.61 7.59 7.99
N ILE A 58 0.61 8.37 7.56
CA ILE A 58 0.21 9.62 8.25
C ILE A 58 -0.99 9.45 9.19
N LYS A 59 -1.57 8.24 9.27
CA LYS A 59 -2.78 7.98 10.07
C LYS A 59 -2.55 8.08 11.58
N THR A 60 -1.33 7.79 12.02
CA THR A 60 -0.93 7.67 13.42
C THR A 60 0.52 8.10 13.57
N ASP A 61 0.92 8.49 14.78
CA ASP A 61 2.31 8.92 15.05
C ASP A 61 3.30 7.74 15.01
N ILE A 62 2.79 6.53 15.23
CA ILE A 62 3.54 5.28 15.10
C ILE A 62 3.03 4.56 13.86
N PHE A 63 3.93 4.24 12.94
CA PHE A 63 3.66 3.41 11.79
C PHE A 63 4.60 2.21 11.81
N ARG A 64 4.20 1.12 11.15
CA ARG A 64 4.95 -0.13 11.13
C ARG A 64 5.72 -0.31 9.82
N ASP A 65 5.08 0.05 8.73
CA ASP A 65 5.44 -0.21 7.36
C ASP A 65 5.31 1.05 6.49
N LEU A 66 6.32 1.28 5.65
CA LEU A 66 6.33 2.34 4.63
C LEU A 66 6.36 1.71 3.25
N ASP A 67 5.25 1.84 2.53
CA ASP A 67 5.12 1.40 1.16
C ASP A 67 5.58 2.50 0.20
N MET A 68 6.73 2.27 -0.45
CA MET A 68 7.24 3.05 -1.57
C MET A 68 6.84 2.36 -2.87
N ILE A 69 5.85 2.91 -3.55
CA ILE A 69 5.29 2.34 -4.79
C ILE A 69 5.99 2.97 -5.98
N PHE A 70 6.77 2.17 -6.70
CA PHE A 70 7.47 2.58 -7.90
C PHE A 70 6.56 2.36 -9.12
N PRO A 71 6.23 3.39 -9.91
CA PRO A 71 5.50 3.20 -11.16
C PRO A 71 6.36 2.56 -12.26
N VAL A 72 7.69 2.59 -12.11
CA VAL A 72 8.66 2.02 -13.07
C VAL A 72 9.45 0.91 -12.36
N SER A 73 9.33 -0.35 -12.82
CA SER A 73 10.00 -1.50 -12.15
C SER A 73 11.52 -1.37 -12.14
N SER A 74 12.12 -0.88 -13.23
CA SER A 74 13.58 -0.72 -13.31
C SER A 74 14.12 0.24 -12.26
N ASP A 75 13.37 1.28 -11.89
CA ASP A 75 13.74 2.21 -10.82
C ASP A 75 13.73 1.51 -9.45
N ARG A 76 12.71 0.68 -9.20
CA ARG A 76 12.63 -0.16 -7.99
C ARG A 76 13.83 -1.09 -7.89
N GLU A 77 14.16 -1.80 -8.97
CA GLU A 77 15.27 -2.74 -9.03
C GLU A 77 16.62 -2.05 -8.84
N LEU A 78 16.79 -0.90 -9.48
CA LEU A 78 17.99 -0.09 -9.36
C LEU A 78 18.22 0.39 -7.90
N ILE A 79 17.18 0.86 -7.22
CA ILE A 79 17.28 1.21 -5.79
C ILE A 79 17.55 -0.05 -4.97
N ASN A 80 16.81 -1.14 -5.21
CA ASN A 80 17.00 -2.38 -4.48
C ASN A 80 18.44 -2.87 -4.57
N ASN A 81 19.01 -2.93 -5.78
CA ASN A 81 20.36 -3.44 -6.00
C ASN A 81 21.43 -2.62 -5.26
N ALA A 82 21.21 -1.31 -5.12
CA ALA A 82 22.14 -0.43 -4.42
C ALA A 82 22.00 -0.44 -2.88
N LEU A 83 20.92 -1.04 -2.34
CA LEU A 83 20.70 -1.14 -0.89
C LEU A 83 21.52 -2.28 -0.26
N ASN A 84 21.99 -2.05 0.96
CA ASN A 84 22.66 -3.07 1.76
C ASN A 84 21.72 -4.25 2.07
N LYS A 85 22.11 -5.43 1.58
CA LYS A 85 21.34 -6.68 1.69
C LYS A 85 21.33 -7.29 3.10
N ASP A 86 22.20 -6.85 4.00
CA ASP A 86 22.18 -7.29 5.40
C ASP A 86 20.87 -6.90 6.12
N TYR A 87 20.17 -5.89 5.61
CA TYR A 87 18.89 -5.40 6.14
C TYR A 87 17.67 -5.94 5.38
N PHE A 88 17.89 -6.77 4.36
CA PHE A 88 16.82 -7.39 3.59
C PHE A 88 16.16 -8.50 4.40
N GLU A 89 14.83 -8.51 4.49
CA GLU A 89 14.10 -9.55 5.21
C GLU A 89 13.59 -10.64 4.26
N TYR A 90 12.80 -10.25 3.27
CA TYR A 90 12.16 -11.17 2.33
C TYR A 90 11.60 -10.43 1.10
N GLU A 91 11.41 -11.21 0.03
CA GLU A 91 10.67 -10.80 -1.16
C GLU A 91 9.31 -11.50 -1.16
N ASN A 92 8.26 -10.71 -1.30
CA ASN A 92 6.92 -11.19 -1.66
C ASN A 92 6.39 -10.27 -2.76
N ASN A 93 5.31 -9.52 -2.53
CA ASN A 93 4.82 -8.49 -3.45
C ASN A 93 5.66 -7.18 -3.42
N SER A 94 6.81 -7.20 -2.73
CA SER A 94 7.73 -6.09 -2.53
C SER A 94 9.10 -6.59 -2.07
N TYR A 95 10.16 -5.81 -2.27
CA TYR A 95 11.41 -6.01 -1.53
C TYR A 95 11.25 -5.38 -0.15
N THR A 96 11.37 -6.18 0.90
CA THR A 96 11.13 -5.74 2.27
C THR A 96 12.44 -5.64 3.03
N TYR A 97 12.67 -4.46 3.61
CA TYR A 97 13.84 -4.17 4.45
C TYR A 97 13.38 -3.81 5.86
N ARG A 98 14.13 -4.25 6.87
CA ARG A 98 13.98 -3.77 8.24
C ARG A 98 15.18 -2.91 8.58
N TYR A 99 14.93 -1.67 8.97
CA TYR A 99 15.98 -0.80 9.50
C TYR A 99 15.52 -0.19 10.81
N LYS A 100 16.31 -0.39 11.87
CA LYS A 100 15.89 -0.13 13.25
C LYS A 100 14.57 -0.87 13.54
N ASN A 101 13.53 -0.14 13.95
CA ASN A 101 12.22 -0.69 14.30
C ASN A 101 11.18 -0.56 13.18
N ASP A 102 11.56 0.02 12.03
CA ASP A 102 10.65 0.32 10.94
C ASP A 102 10.84 -0.67 9.76
N ILE A 103 9.75 -0.93 9.04
CA ILE A 103 9.75 -1.76 7.81
C ILE A 103 9.61 -0.84 6.60
N TYR A 104 10.46 -1.05 5.61
CA TYR A 104 10.50 -0.30 4.35
C TYR A 104 10.23 -1.26 3.19
N GLN A 105 9.23 -0.96 2.38
CA GLN A 105 8.77 -1.84 1.31
C GLN A 105 8.91 -1.14 -0.03
N LEU A 106 9.72 -1.72 -0.92
CA LEU A 106 9.88 -1.28 -2.29
C LEU A 106 8.88 -2.07 -3.14
N VAL A 107 7.78 -1.43 -3.49
CA VAL A 107 6.60 -2.05 -4.11
C VAL A 107 6.59 -1.71 -5.59
N TYR A 108 6.40 -2.71 -6.44
CA TYR A 108 5.98 -2.52 -7.83
C TYR A 108 4.74 -3.36 -8.07
N ARG A 109 3.74 -2.80 -8.73
CA ARG A 109 2.52 -3.52 -9.10
C ARG A 109 2.22 -3.20 -10.55
N GLU A 110 2.02 -4.23 -11.37
CA GLU A 110 1.76 -4.06 -12.80
C GLU A 110 0.53 -3.16 -13.07
N LYS A 111 -0.48 -3.20 -12.20
CA LYS A 111 -1.66 -2.31 -12.30
C LYS A 111 -1.36 -0.82 -12.10
N PHE A 112 -0.18 -0.48 -11.60
CA PHE A 112 0.29 0.89 -11.36
C PHE A 112 1.51 1.23 -12.21
N LYS A 113 1.81 0.42 -13.22
CA LYS A 113 2.85 0.70 -14.18
C LYS A 113 2.55 2.04 -14.87
N ASP A 114 3.55 2.92 -14.87
CA ASP A 114 3.48 4.27 -15.44
C ASP A 114 2.33 5.14 -14.90
N ALA A 115 1.74 4.76 -13.76
CA ALA A 115 0.61 5.47 -13.18
C ALA A 115 1.00 6.88 -12.71
N THR A 116 0.06 7.80 -12.87
CA THR A 116 0.06 9.10 -12.20
C THR A 116 -0.32 8.95 -10.72
N LEU A 117 -0.05 9.99 -9.92
CA LEU A 117 -0.45 10.03 -8.51
C LEU A 117 -1.96 9.83 -8.34
N LYS A 118 -2.75 10.45 -9.23
CA LYS A 118 -4.21 10.34 -9.25
C LYS A 118 -4.69 8.91 -9.51
N GLU A 119 -4.15 8.26 -10.56
CA GLU A 119 -4.50 6.88 -10.92
C GLU A 119 -4.11 5.88 -9.82
N LEU A 120 -2.99 6.11 -9.13
CA LEU A 120 -2.59 5.29 -7.99
C LEU A 120 -3.67 5.32 -6.89
N VAL A 121 -4.09 6.52 -6.48
CA VAL A 121 -5.07 6.70 -5.41
C VAL A 121 -6.46 6.19 -5.82
N GLU A 122 -6.85 6.37 -7.08
CA GLU A 122 -8.07 5.77 -7.62
C GLU A 122 -8.05 4.24 -7.56
N GLY A 123 -6.89 3.63 -7.84
CA GLY A 123 -6.73 2.18 -7.81
C GLY A 123 -6.56 1.56 -6.42
N PHE A 124 -6.64 2.35 -5.33
CA PHE A 124 -6.78 1.83 -3.97
C PHE A 124 -8.23 1.46 -3.65
N ASP A 125 -8.42 0.41 -2.86
CA ASP A 125 -9.74 -0.22 -2.73
C ASP A 125 -10.55 0.32 -1.53
N PHE A 126 -9.88 0.73 -0.46
CA PHE A 126 -10.49 1.11 0.82
C PHE A 126 -10.32 2.60 1.10
N ASP A 127 -11.33 3.22 1.71
CA ASP A 127 -11.34 4.65 2.10
C ASP A 127 -10.08 5.06 2.84
N SER A 128 -9.67 4.24 3.82
CA SER A 128 -8.48 4.51 4.62
C SER A 128 -7.18 4.55 3.81
N THR A 129 -7.18 4.07 2.57
CA THR A 129 -6.01 4.07 1.70
C THR A 129 -6.05 5.17 0.63
N LYS A 130 -7.11 5.98 0.56
CA LYS A 130 -7.33 7.00 -0.48
C LYS A 130 -6.48 8.27 -0.33
N ILE A 131 -5.18 8.09 -0.14
CA ILE A 131 -4.18 9.14 -0.06
C ILE A 131 -2.81 8.61 -0.46
N ALA A 132 -2.05 9.40 -1.21
CA ALA A 132 -0.65 9.15 -1.50
C ALA A 132 0.12 10.44 -1.74
N PHE A 133 1.45 10.33 -1.73
CA PHE A 133 2.36 11.43 -1.98
C PHE A 133 3.30 11.10 -3.12
N GLU A 134 3.50 12.04 -4.03
CA GLU A 134 4.53 11.95 -5.06
C GLU A 134 5.87 12.39 -4.50
N CYS A 135 6.87 11.53 -4.65
CA CYS A 135 8.20 11.74 -4.11
C CYS A 135 9.26 11.63 -5.20
N ILE A 136 10.29 12.46 -5.10
CA ILE A 136 11.52 12.35 -5.88
C ILE A 136 12.68 12.17 -4.91
N TYR A 137 13.42 11.07 -5.07
CA TYR A 137 14.70 10.87 -4.41
C TYR A 137 15.84 11.25 -5.35
N ASN A 138 16.59 12.29 -5.00
CA ASN A 138 17.81 12.67 -5.72
C ASN A 138 19.00 11.88 -5.15
N THR A 139 19.55 10.98 -5.95
CA THR A 139 20.57 10.00 -5.54
C THR A 139 21.94 10.63 -5.33
N LYS A 140 22.24 11.72 -6.03
CA LYS A 140 23.49 12.49 -5.86
C LYS A 140 23.48 13.30 -4.57
N LYS A 141 22.38 14.01 -4.31
CA LYS A 141 22.18 14.81 -3.09
C LYS A 141 21.81 13.94 -1.89
N ARG A 142 21.42 12.68 -2.13
CA ARG A 142 20.85 11.76 -1.15
C ARG A 142 19.71 12.39 -0.35
N LEU A 143 18.78 13.02 -1.08
CA LEU A 143 17.69 13.80 -0.51
C LEU A 143 16.37 13.41 -1.16
N LEU A 144 15.41 13.04 -0.31
CA LEU A 144 14.02 12.86 -0.65
C LEU A 144 13.29 14.20 -0.59
N THR A 145 12.50 14.47 -1.62
CA THR A 145 11.57 15.60 -1.69
C THR A 145 10.16 15.07 -1.96
N VAL A 146 9.18 15.53 -1.19
CA VAL A 146 7.76 15.30 -1.50
C VAL A 146 7.29 16.46 -2.38
N ILE A 147 6.75 16.12 -3.53
CA ILE A 147 6.38 17.06 -4.59
C ILE A 147 4.90 17.42 -4.51
N ASP A 148 4.05 16.41 -4.35
CA ASP A 148 2.60 16.59 -4.41
C ASP A 148 1.87 15.56 -3.54
N CYS A 149 0.59 15.79 -3.30
CA CYS A 149 -0.32 14.90 -2.59
C CYS A 149 -1.63 14.78 -3.34
N GLU A 150 -2.11 13.55 -3.50
CA GLU A 150 -3.49 13.26 -3.90
C GLU A 150 -4.20 12.65 -2.70
N MET A 151 -5.24 13.32 -2.22
CA MET A 151 -6.08 12.86 -1.13
C MET A 151 -7.54 12.96 -1.53
N ARG A 152 -8.30 11.90 -1.28
CA ARG A 152 -9.74 11.89 -1.54
C ARG A 152 -10.55 12.12 -0.28
N GLU A 153 -11.79 12.58 -0.46
CA GLU A 153 -12.74 12.83 0.63
C GLU A 153 -12.99 11.57 1.46
N GLU A 154 -13.03 10.39 0.84
CA GLU A 154 -13.18 9.10 1.52
C GLU A 154 -12.13 8.89 2.61
N PHE A 155 -10.88 9.32 2.38
CA PHE A 155 -9.83 9.22 3.40
C PHE A 155 -10.13 10.12 4.60
N ILE A 156 -10.67 11.33 4.38
CA ILE A 156 -11.03 12.24 5.45
C ILE A 156 -12.24 11.73 6.25
N ILE A 157 -13.23 11.19 5.55
CA ILE A 157 -14.37 10.52 6.19
C ILE A 157 -13.87 9.38 7.08
N TYR A 158 -12.95 8.54 6.59
CA TYR A 158 -12.32 7.50 7.39
C TYR A 158 -11.58 8.07 8.62
N ILE A 159 -10.78 9.13 8.46
CA ILE A 159 -10.05 9.73 9.59
C ILE A 159 -11.00 10.22 10.68
N ASN A 160 -12.14 10.78 10.29
CA ASN A 160 -13.14 11.34 11.22
C ASN A 160 -14.02 10.28 11.87
N THR A 161 -14.31 9.18 11.19
CA THR A 161 -15.31 8.18 11.64
C THR A 161 -14.73 6.83 12.05
N ARG A 162 -13.51 6.51 11.57
CA ARG A 162 -12.92 5.16 11.60
C ARG A 162 -13.72 4.10 10.86
N VAL A 163 -14.73 4.50 10.09
CA VAL A 163 -15.48 3.62 9.18
C VAL A 163 -14.70 3.51 7.88
N ASN A 164 -14.40 2.28 7.47
CA ASN A 164 -13.56 1.99 6.32
C ASN A 164 -14.40 1.27 5.26
N ASN A 165 -15.03 2.04 4.36
CA ASN A 165 -15.77 1.48 3.25
C ASN A 165 -14.83 0.96 2.16
N LEU A 166 -15.44 0.25 1.23
CA LEU A 166 -14.80 -0.32 0.05
C LEU A 166 -15.33 0.40 -1.18
N SER A 167 -14.48 1.13 -1.88
CA SER A 167 -14.86 1.80 -3.14
C SER A 167 -14.97 0.80 -4.30
N LYS A 168 -14.22 -0.31 -4.23
CA LYS A 168 -14.21 -1.37 -5.25
C LYS A 168 -13.71 -2.70 -4.69
N VAL A 169 -14.36 -3.80 -5.05
CA VAL A 169 -13.85 -5.15 -4.78
C VAL A 169 -12.65 -5.46 -5.68
N SER A 170 -11.57 -5.97 -5.09
CA SER A 170 -10.37 -6.41 -5.80
C SER A 170 -10.71 -7.50 -6.83
N ILE A 171 -9.97 -7.53 -7.95
CA ILE A 171 -10.09 -8.58 -8.98
C ILE A 171 -9.94 -9.97 -8.35
N ASN A 172 -9.04 -10.11 -7.38
CA ASN A 172 -9.04 -11.23 -6.45
C ASN A 172 -9.85 -10.83 -5.21
N PRO A 173 -11.14 -11.21 -5.09
CA PRO A 173 -11.99 -10.76 -4.00
C PRO A 173 -11.57 -11.32 -2.63
N PHE A 174 -10.83 -12.43 -2.60
CA PHE A 174 -10.25 -12.96 -1.36
C PHE A 174 -9.24 -11.98 -0.73
N VAL A 175 -8.56 -11.16 -1.53
CA VAL A 175 -7.69 -10.08 -1.02
C VAL A 175 -8.52 -8.99 -0.34
N SER A 176 -9.67 -8.62 -0.90
CA SER A 176 -10.58 -7.67 -0.25
C SER A 176 -11.12 -8.24 1.06
N LEU A 177 -11.51 -9.51 1.10
CA LEU A 177 -11.95 -10.18 2.32
C LEU A 177 -10.86 -10.19 3.40
N GLN A 178 -9.65 -10.59 3.03
CA GLN A 178 -8.51 -10.61 3.95
C GLN A 178 -8.23 -9.22 4.53
N ARG A 179 -8.29 -8.17 3.70
CA ARG A 179 -8.08 -6.79 4.14
C ARG A 179 -9.19 -6.29 5.06
N ALA A 180 -10.46 -6.54 4.71
CA ALA A 180 -11.60 -6.18 5.54
C ALA A 180 -11.47 -6.77 6.96
N ILE A 181 -11.19 -8.08 7.05
CA ILE A 181 -10.96 -8.77 8.33
C ILE A 181 -9.75 -8.18 9.09
N HIS A 182 -8.69 -7.83 8.37
CA HIS A 182 -7.49 -7.24 8.96
C HIS A 182 -7.75 -5.84 9.52
N PHE A 183 -8.54 -5.01 8.84
CA PHE A 183 -8.95 -3.69 9.34
C PHE A 183 -9.81 -3.80 10.60
N LEU A 184 -10.80 -4.70 10.61
CA LEU A 184 -11.58 -5.00 11.83
C LEU A 184 -10.68 -5.38 13.02
N LYS A 185 -9.70 -6.25 12.80
CA LYS A 185 -8.75 -6.67 13.86
C LYS A 185 -7.86 -5.53 14.37
N ARG A 186 -7.71 -4.45 13.61
CA ARG A 186 -6.97 -3.25 14.01
C ARG A 186 -7.86 -2.20 14.70
N GLY A 187 -9.16 -2.47 14.81
CA GLY A 187 -10.13 -1.57 15.45
C GLY A 187 -10.77 -0.56 14.50
N ASP A 188 -10.59 -0.70 13.18
CA ASP A 188 -11.41 0.03 12.22
C ASP A 188 -12.81 -0.60 12.18
N ASP A 189 -13.84 0.20 11.94
CA ASP A 189 -15.17 -0.32 11.62
C ASP A 189 -15.24 -0.62 10.11
N VAL A 190 -15.68 -1.82 9.77
CA VAL A 190 -15.90 -2.23 8.37
C VAL A 190 -17.38 -2.57 8.24
N PRO A 191 -18.17 -1.77 7.51
CA PRO A 191 -19.61 -1.95 7.44
C PRO A 191 -20.02 -3.33 6.94
N TYR A 192 -21.13 -3.85 7.44
CA TYR A 192 -21.65 -5.15 7.03
C TYR A 192 -21.89 -5.24 5.51
N GLY A 193 -22.34 -4.14 4.89
CA GLY A 193 -22.51 -4.05 3.43
C GLY A 193 -21.23 -4.36 2.65
N VAL A 194 -20.06 -3.93 3.16
CA VAL A 194 -18.76 -4.25 2.53
C VAL A 194 -18.53 -5.76 2.46
N PHE A 195 -18.91 -6.51 3.51
CA PHE A 195 -18.80 -7.96 3.50
C PHE A 195 -19.75 -8.60 2.50
N LEU A 196 -20.98 -8.08 2.37
CA LEU A 196 -21.94 -8.56 1.37
C LEU A 196 -21.40 -8.37 -0.05
N ASP A 197 -20.89 -7.19 -0.39
CA ASP A 197 -20.33 -6.89 -1.71
C ASP A 197 -19.15 -7.83 -2.06
N ILE A 198 -18.28 -8.10 -1.07
CA ILE A 198 -17.15 -9.02 -1.24
C ILE A 198 -17.64 -10.46 -1.43
N CYS A 199 -18.57 -10.92 -0.59
CA CYS A 199 -19.13 -12.26 -0.65
C CYS A 199 -19.87 -12.50 -1.97
N GLU A 200 -20.63 -11.52 -2.46
CA GLU A 200 -21.27 -11.57 -3.78
C GLU A 200 -20.24 -11.78 -4.88
N LYS A 201 -19.13 -11.03 -4.86
CA LYS A 201 -18.06 -11.21 -5.86
C LYS A 201 -17.33 -12.54 -5.76
N ILE A 202 -17.20 -13.12 -4.55
CA ILE A 202 -16.66 -14.46 -4.36
C ILE A 202 -17.63 -15.50 -4.94
N ALA A 203 -18.93 -15.37 -4.67
CA ALA A 203 -19.97 -16.25 -5.20
C ALA A 203 -20.04 -16.20 -6.74
N ASP A 204 -19.79 -15.05 -7.34
CA ASP A 204 -19.74 -14.83 -8.79
C ASP A 204 -18.53 -15.45 -9.51
N ILE A 205 -17.53 -15.97 -8.79
CA ILE A 205 -16.33 -16.53 -9.40
C ILE A 205 -16.74 -17.66 -10.37
N LYS A 206 -16.35 -17.51 -11.63
CA LYS A 206 -16.49 -18.53 -12.67
C LYS A 206 -15.23 -19.37 -12.70
N VAL A 207 -15.33 -20.60 -12.22
CA VAL A 207 -14.23 -21.57 -12.25
C VAL A 207 -14.30 -22.37 -13.55
N LYS A 208 -13.17 -22.62 -14.18
CA LYS A 208 -13.06 -23.52 -15.35
C LYS A 208 -12.42 -24.83 -14.92
N GLU A 209 -12.77 -25.95 -15.56
CA GLU A 209 -12.25 -27.30 -15.22
C GLU A 209 -10.71 -27.34 -15.10
N ASN A 210 -9.99 -26.67 -16.00
CA ASN A 210 -8.52 -26.66 -16.05
C ASN A 210 -7.89 -25.36 -15.49
N GLU A 211 -8.61 -24.65 -14.63
CA GLU A 211 -8.12 -23.38 -14.09
C GLU A 211 -7.03 -23.57 -13.03
N ASP A 212 -5.92 -22.84 -13.18
CA ASP A 212 -4.88 -22.78 -12.16
C ASP A 212 -5.40 -22.08 -10.90
N ILE A 213 -5.45 -22.82 -9.80
CA ILE A 213 -5.92 -22.35 -8.50
C ILE A 213 -5.01 -21.27 -7.90
N HIS A 214 -3.72 -21.26 -8.28
CA HIS A 214 -2.75 -20.32 -7.73
C HIS A 214 -3.07 -18.87 -8.06
N LYS A 215 -3.81 -18.60 -9.12
CA LYS A 215 -4.30 -17.25 -9.45
C LYS A 215 -5.14 -16.64 -8.31
N HIS A 216 -5.82 -17.47 -7.52
CA HIS A 216 -6.64 -17.02 -6.38
C HIS A 216 -5.83 -16.72 -5.13
N PHE A 217 -4.55 -17.11 -5.10
CA PHE A 217 -3.64 -16.81 -4.00
C PHE A 217 -2.81 -15.55 -4.25
N GLU A 218 -2.81 -15.04 -5.48
CA GLU A 218 -2.06 -13.84 -5.85
C GLU A 218 -2.43 -12.68 -4.91
N ARG A 219 -1.38 -12.02 -4.38
CA ARG A 219 -1.46 -10.83 -3.53
C ARG A 219 -2.08 -11.04 -2.15
N LEU A 220 -2.35 -12.28 -1.74
CA LEU A 220 -2.61 -12.57 -0.33
C LEU A 220 -1.35 -12.27 0.49
N GLN A 221 -1.54 -11.61 1.63
CA GLN A 221 -0.45 -11.17 2.52
C GLN A 221 -0.56 -11.86 3.88
N GLY A 222 0.57 -12.08 4.55
CA GLY A 222 0.59 -12.67 5.89
C GLY A 222 1.84 -13.48 6.15
N ASN A 223 2.03 -13.89 7.41
CA ASN A 223 3.08 -14.85 7.75
C ASN A 223 2.76 -16.22 7.12
N PRO A 224 3.78 -17.08 6.89
CA PRO A 224 3.60 -18.35 6.18
C PRO A 224 2.46 -19.22 6.74
N ASN A 225 2.40 -19.39 8.06
CA ASN A 225 1.39 -20.26 8.70
C ASN A 225 -0.05 -19.76 8.56
N LYS A 226 -0.31 -18.44 8.69
CA LYS A 226 -1.67 -17.90 8.48
C LYS A 226 -2.03 -17.91 7.01
N LEU A 227 -1.04 -17.72 6.13
CA LEU A 227 -1.25 -17.72 4.69
C LEU A 227 -1.64 -19.12 4.19
N GLU A 228 -1.05 -20.17 4.75
CA GLU A 228 -1.35 -21.57 4.39
C GLU A 228 -2.80 -21.93 4.72
N ASN A 229 -3.29 -21.60 5.91
CA ASN A 229 -4.69 -21.82 6.29
C ASN A 229 -5.67 -21.08 5.38
N ILE A 230 -5.38 -19.82 5.01
CA ILE A 230 -6.22 -19.04 4.09
C ILE A 230 -6.22 -19.69 2.70
N LYS A 231 -5.06 -20.12 2.19
CA LYS A 231 -4.95 -20.80 0.90
C LYS A 231 -5.74 -22.11 0.89
N GLU A 232 -5.66 -22.90 1.95
CA GLU A 232 -6.44 -24.15 2.09
C GLU A 232 -7.95 -23.89 2.05
N ALA A 233 -8.43 -22.89 2.78
CA ALA A 233 -9.85 -22.52 2.76
C ALA A 233 -10.33 -22.08 1.37
N ILE A 234 -9.52 -21.28 0.66
CA ILE A 234 -9.80 -20.87 -0.71
C ILE A 234 -9.78 -22.07 -1.65
N SER A 235 -8.80 -22.98 -1.52
CA SER A 235 -8.73 -24.20 -2.32
C SER A 235 -10.01 -25.01 -2.21
N ASN A 236 -10.44 -25.29 -0.97
CA ASN A 236 -11.64 -26.07 -0.71
C ASN A 236 -12.89 -25.42 -1.31
N PHE A 237 -13.01 -24.09 -1.22
CA PHE A 237 -14.12 -23.35 -1.85
C PHE A 237 -14.12 -23.49 -3.38
N ILE A 238 -12.96 -23.33 -4.02
CA ILE A 238 -12.84 -23.41 -5.48
C ILE A 238 -13.12 -24.83 -5.99
N GLU A 239 -12.65 -25.86 -5.29
CA GLU A 239 -12.95 -27.26 -5.64
C GLU A 239 -14.44 -27.57 -5.51
N HIS A 240 -15.09 -27.15 -4.41
CA HIS A 240 -16.55 -27.30 -4.28
C HIS A 240 -17.31 -26.64 -5.43
N LYS A 241 -16.89 -25.43 -5.83
CA LYS A 241 -17.45 -24.70 -6.97
C LYS A 241 -17.26 -25.41 -8.32
N LYS A 242 -16.23 -26.25 -8.48
CA LYS A 242 -16.04 -27.08 -9.68
C LYS A 242 -16.99 -28.27 -9.70
N GLU A 243 -17.29 -28.85 -8.54
CA GLU A 243 -18.24 -29.97 -8.42
C GLU A 243 -19.70 -29.56 -8.75
N GLU A 244 -20.01 -28.26 -8.71
CA GLU A 244 -21.32 -27.70 -9.09
C GLU A 244 -21.52 -27.49 -10.60
N LEU A 245 -20.49 -27.70 -11.43
CA LEU A 245 -20.55 -27.56 -12.90
C LEU A 245 -21.05 -28.84 -13.60
#